data_AF-A0A950DG21-F1
#
_entry.id   AF-A0A950DG21-F1
#
_cell.length_a   1.000
_cell.length_b   1.000
_cell.length_c   1.000
_cell.angle_alpha   90.00
_cell.angle_beta   90.00
_cell.angle_gamma   90.00
#
_symmetry.space_group_name_H-M   'P 1'
#
loop_
_entity.id
_entity.type
_entity.pdbx_description
1 polymer ?
#
loop_
_entity_poly.entity_id
_entity_poly.type
_entity_poly.pdbx_seq_one_letter_code
_entity_poly.pdbx_strand_id
1 'polypeptide(L)'
;MLSWLRHRHEMMEQVQAEAEGLIHELGTAAFTAARTREHESSSEIMAQHWSRIASAIARMTDKQEQVSVNRPAQSHVGDSLPSASELAPPAAS
;
A
#
# COMPACT_ATOMS: atom_id res chain seq x y z
N MET A 1 13.23 -0.42 -32.99
CA MET A 1 12.35 -1.34 -32.22
C MET A 1 12.55 -1.22 -30.70
N LEU A 2 13.79 -1.07 -30.20
CA LEU A 2 14.06 -0.89 -28.76
C LEU A 2 13.53 0.43 -28.15
N SER A 3 13.43 1.49 -28.95
CA SER A 3 12.95 2.81 -28.50
C SER A 3 11.48 2.82 -28.05
N TRP A 4 10.61 2.05 -28.71
CA TRP A 4 9.20 1.92 -28.30
C TRP A 4 9.04 1.12 -27.00
N LEU A 5 9.86 0.08 -26.82
CA LEU A 5 9.88 -0.70 -25.57
C LEU A 5 10.35 0.14 -24.38
N ARG A 6 11.41 0.94 -24.58
CA ARG A 6 11.90 1.87 -23.55
C ARG A 6 10.87 2.93 -23.19
N HIS A 7 10.27 3.56 -24.20
CA HIS A 7 9.22 4.55 -23.98
C HIS A 7 8.00 3.96 -23.26
N ARG A 8 7.63 2.72 -23.59
CA ARG A 8 6.55 2.02 -22.88
C ARG A 8 6.91 1.76 -21.42
N HIS A 9 8.16 1.43 -21.12
CA HIS A 9 8.63 1.23 -19.74
C HIS A 9 8.58 2.53 -18.94
N GLU A 10 9.14 3.61 -19.49
CA GLU A 10 9.13 4.95 -18.87
C GLU A 10 7.68 5.41 -18.62
N MET A 11 6.75 5.14 -19.54
CA MET A 11 5.33 5.44 -19.35
C MET A 11 4.66 4.59 -18.26
N MET A 12 5.05 3.33 -18.09
CA MET A 12 4.51 2.51 -17.00
C MET A 12 5.06 2.96 -15.64
N GLU A 13 6.35 3.31 -15.57
CA GLU A 13 6.97 3.84 -14.34
C GLU A 13 6.35 5.17 -13.94
N GLN A 14 6.07 6.05 -14.90
CA GLN A 14 5.39 7.31 -14.63
C GLN A 14 3.96 7.08 -14.12
N VAL A 15 3.18 6.23 -14.77
CA VAL A 15 1.81 5.88 -14.33
C VAL A 15 1.83 5.28 -12.93
N GLN A 16 2.81 4.44 -12.62
CA GLN A 16 2.99 3.82 -11.32
C GLN A 16 3.29 4.87 -10.24
N ALA A 17 4.25 5.77 -10.49
CA ALA A 17 4.61 6.82 -9.55
C ALA A 17 3.45 7.80 -9.29
N GLU A 18 2.70 8.17 -10.33
CA GLU A 18 1.51 9.02 -10.19
C GLU A 18 0.38 8.32 -9.41
N ALA A 19 0.16 7.01 -9.65
CA ALA A 19 -0.79 6.22 -8.89
C ALA A 19 -0.41 6.13 -7.41
N GLU A 20 0.87 5.90 -7.10
CA GLU A 20 1.39 5.87 -5.73
C GLU A 20 1.21 7.24 -5.03
N GLY A 21 1.49 8.34 -5.74
CA GLY A 21 1.25 9.69 -5.23
C GLY A 21 -0.22 9.91 -4.89
N LEU A 22 -1.14 9.54 -5.78
CA LEU A 22 -2.59 9.67 -5.52
C LEU A 22 -3.06 8.79 -4.35
N ILE A 23 -2.55 7.56 -4.22
CA ILE A 23 -2.86 6.71 -3.06
C ILE A 23 -2.35 7.35 -1.77
N HIS A 24 -1.15 7.94 -1.79
CA HIS A 24 -0.60 8.60 -0.62
C HIS A 24 -1.40 9.85 -0.21
N GLU A 25 -1.81 10.67 -1.18
CA GLU A 25 -2.55 11.91 -0.95
C GLU A 25 -4.04 11.67 -0.61
N LEU A 26 -4.70 10.75 -1.31
CA LEU A 26 -6.16 10.59 -1.29
C LEU A 26 -6.62 9.24 -0.70
N GLY A 27 -5.71 8.30 -0.47
CA GLY A 27 -6.04 6.98 0.07
C GLY A 27 -7.08 6.25 -0.77
N THR A 28 -8.21 5.90 -0.15
CA THR A 28 -9.31 5.18 -0.80
C THR A 28 -10.05 5.99 -1.88
N ALA A 29 -9.94 7.32 -1.85
CA ALA A 29 -10.55 8.19 -2.86
C ALA A 29 -9.73 8.28 -4.15
N ALA A 30 -8.49 7.78 -4.16
CA ALA A 30 -7.57 7.88 -5.29
C ALA A 30 -8.14 7.30 -6.60
N PHE A 31 -8.81 6.14 -6.51
CA PHE A 31 -9.42 5.48 -7.67
C PHE A 31 -10.53 6.34 -8.29
N THR A 32 -11.44 6.84 -7.45
CA THR A 32 -12.56 7.69 -7.89
C THR A 32 -12.03 9.00 -8.48
N ALA A 33 -11.03 9.62 -7.85
CA ALA A 33 -10.42 10.84 -8.37
C ALA A 33 -9.79 10.64 -9.77
N ALA A 34 -9.11 9.51 -10.00
CA ALA A 34 -8.56 9.17 -11.31
C ALA A 34 -9.68 9.00 -12.37
N ARG A 35 -10.79 8.32 -12.01
CA ARG A 35 -11.94 8.14 -12.90
C ARG A 35 -12.68 9.44 -13.20
N THR A 36 -12.77 10.36 -12.24
CA THR A 36 -13.34 11.70 -12.48
C THR A 36 -12.49 12.45 -13.49
N ARG A 37 -11.16 12.48 -13.30
CA ARG A 37 -10.25 13.17 -14.24
C ARG A 37 -10.24 12.54 -15.63
N GLU A 38 -10.42 11.22 -15.73
CA GLU A 38 -10.64 10.54 -17.02
C GLU A 38 -11.89 11.06 -17.73
N HIS A 39 -13.01 11.19 -17.01
CA HIS A 39 -14.27 11.64 -17.58
C HIS A 39 -14.26 13.13 -17.93
N GLU A 40 -13.57 13.96 -17.15
CA GLU A 40 -13.40 15.40 -17.39
C GLU A 40 -12.38 15.68 -18.50
N SER A 41 -11.57 14.70 -18.88
CA SER A 41 -10.55 14.87 -19.92
C SER A 41 -11.20 15.02 -21.30
N SER A 42 -11.02 16.19 -21.90
CA SER A 42 -11.45 16.47 -23.27
C SER A 42 -10.55 15.83 -24.34
N SER A 43 -9.43 15.22 -23.94
CA SER A 43 -8.47 14.56 -24.83
C SER A 43 -8.44 13.06 -24.57
N GLU A 44 -8.56 12.27 -25.64
CA GLU A 44 -8.49 10.81 -25.57
C GLU A 44 -7.16 10.32 -24.98
N ILE A 45 -6.05 11.01 -25.27
CA ILE A 45 -4.73 10.66 -24.73
C ILE A 45 -4.71 10.83 -23.21
N MET A 46 -5.31 11.91 -22.69
CA MET A 46 -5.40 12.15 -21.26
C MET A 46 -6.38 11.19 -20.59
N ALA A 47 -7.52 10.90 -21.23
CA ALA A 47 -8.45 9.89 -20.74
C ALA A 47 -7.78 8.52 -20.61
N GLN A 48 -7.02 8.08 -21.63
CA GLN A 48 -6.25 6.84 -21.58
C GLN A 48 -5.17 6.85 -20.48
N HIS A 49 -4.53 8.01 -20.24
CA HIS A 49 -3.56 8.15 -19.16
C HIS A 49 -4.23 7.96 -17.78
N TRP A 50 -5.32 8.66 -17.51
CA TRP A 50 -6.08 8.52 -16.26
C TRP A 50 -6.68 7.13 -16.07
N SER A 51 -7.12 6.49 -17.16
CA SER A 51 -7.59 5.10 -17.15
C SER A 51 -6.50 4.11 -16.71
N ARG A 52 -5.26 4.33 -17.17
CA ARG A 52 -4.09 3.53 -16.75
C ARG A 52 -3.74 3.75 -15.28
N ILE A 53 -3.79 5.01 -14.82
CA ILE A 53 -3.59 5.35 -13.40
C ILE A 53 -4.66 4.68 -12.53
N ALA A 54 -5.94 4.77 -12.88
CA ALA A 54 -7.02 4.12 -12.16
C ALA A 54 -6.81 2.59 -12.07
N SER A 55 -6.36 1.98 -13.16
CA SER A 55 -6.04 0.55 -13.21
C SER A 55 -4.85 0.17 -12.32
N ALA A 56 -3.82 1.03 -12.26
CA ALA A 56 -2.67 0.83 -11.39
C ALA A 56 -3.07 0.93 -9.91
N ILE A 57 -3.89 1.95 -9.56
CA ILE A 57 -4.42 2.14 -8.21
C ILE A 57 -5.18 0.89 -7.76
N ALA A 58 -6.14 0.41 -8.57
CA ALA A 58 -6.94 -0.77 -8.23
C ALA A 58 -6.06 -2.00 -7.95
N ARG A 59 -5.00 -2.21 -8.74
CA ARG A 59 -4.06 -3.33 -8.54
C ARG A 59 -3.22 -3.17 -7.27
N MET A 60 -2.83 -1.94 -6.92
CA MET A 60 -2.05 -1.65 -5.72
C MET A 60 -2.89 -1.81 -4.45
N THR A 61 -4.13 -1.32 -4.47
CA THR A 61 -5.04 -1.42 -3.32
C THR A 61 -5.54 -2.84 -3.09
N ASP A 62 -5.80 -3.61 -4.15
CA ASP A 62 -6.16 -5.04 -4.04
C ASP A 62 -5.04 -5.86 -3.37
N LYS A 63 -3.78 -5.60 -3.75
CA LYS A 63 -2.61 -6.20 -3.10
C LYS A 63 -2.47 -5.83 -1.63
N GLN A 64 -2.75 -4.57 -1.27
CA GLN A 64 -2.72 -4.11 0.12
C GLN A 64 -3.80 -4.80 0.96
N GLU A 65 -5.00 -5.00 0.40
CA GLU A 65 -6.08 -5.71 1.08
C GLU A 65 -5.71 -7.19 1.31
N GLN A 66 -5.12 -7.86 0.32
CA GLN A 66 -4.61 -9.23 0.47
C GLN A 66 -3.52 -9.35 1.56
N VAL A 67 -2.60 -8.38 1.65
CA VAL A 67 -1.56 -8.37 2.70
C VAL A 67 -2.17 -8.12 4.08
N SER A 68 -3.20 -7.27 4.18
CA SER A 68 -3.89 -6.98 5.44
C SER A 68 -4.70 -8.18 5.95
N VAL A 69 -5.39 -8.90 5.06
CA VAL A 69 -6.17 -10.11 5.39
C VAL A 69 -5.28 -11.28 5.82
N ASN A 70 -4.01 -11.31 5.38
CA ASN A 70 -3.06 -12.35 5.75
C ASN A 70 -2.15 -11.99 6.95
N ARG A 71 -2.48 -10.97 7.76
CA ARG A 71 -1.76 -10.73 9.02
C ARG A 71 -2.14 -11.82 10.04
N PRO A 72 -1.26 -12.81 10.36
CA PRO A 72 -1.59 -13.75 11.41
C PRO A 72 -1.77 -12.95 12.71
N ALA A 73 -2.91 -13.15 13.36
CA ALA A 73 -3.17 -12.64 14.68
C ALA A 73 -2.00 -13.03 15.59
N GLN A 74 -1.12 -12.07 15.90
CA GLN A 74 -0.27 -12.20 17.08
C GLN A 74 -1.18 -12.02 18.29
N SER A 75 -1.85 -13.11 18.66
CA SER A 75 -2.39 -13.31 20.00
C SER A 75 -1.20 -13.49 20.95
N HIS A 76 -0.56 -12.39 21.32
CA HIS A 76 0.31 -12.34 22.50
C HIS A 76 -0.48 -11.67 23.62
N VAL A 77 -1.24 -12.49 24.35
CA VAL A 77 -1.91 -12.11 25.59
C VAL A 77 -1.17 -12.77 26.76
N GLY A 78 -0.92 -11.98 27.81
CA GLY A 78 -0.29 -12.37 29.08
C GLY A 78 1.13 -11.82 29.19
N ASP A 79 1.36 -10.51 29.37
CA ASP A 79 1.03 -9.70 30.55
C ASP A 79 1.56 -10.27 31.89
N SER A 80 2.35 -9.42 32.56
CA SER A 80 2.76 -9.46 33.97
C SER A 80 3.91 -10.37 34.42
N LEU A 81 5.14 -9.85 34.31
CA LEU A 81 6.11 -9.93 35.41
C LEU A 81 5.98 -8.65 36.24
N PRO A 82 5.89 -8.76 37.57
CA PRO A 82 6.75 -7.88 38.35
C PRO A 82 7.52 -8.59 39.46
N SER A 83 8.72 -8.03 39.65
CA SER A 83 9.44 -7.85 40.91
C SER A 83 9.88 -9.07 41.71
N ALA A 84 11.21 -9.22 41.67
CA ALA A 84 12.07 -9.50 42.81
C ALA A 84 11.48 -9.05 44.17
N SER A 85 11.02 -10.02 44.95
CA SER A 85 11.12 -10.08 46.41
C SER A 85 11.58 -11.50 46.71
N GLU A 86 12.85 -11.65 47.09
CA GLU A 86 13.21 -11.80 48.50
C GLU A 86 13.11 -13.27 48.93
N LEU A 87 14.26 -13.95 48.97
CA LEU A 87 14.68 -14.79 50.10
C LEU A 87 16.10 -15.31 49.84
N ALA A 88 17.08 -14.70 50.51
CA ALA A 88 18.38 -15.29 50.82
C ALA A 88 18.31 -15.88 52.26
N PRO A 89 19.35 -16.52 52.82
CA PRO A 89 20.23 -17.62 52.37
C PRO A 89 20.13 -18.83 53.37
N PRO A 90 21.01 -19.87 53.35
CA PRO A 90 20.79 -21.16 54.04
C PRO A 90 21.34 -21.22 55.47
N ALA A 91 20.66 -21.97 56.37
CA ALA A 91 21.27 -22.50 57.61
C ALA A 91 20.48 -23.68 58.23
N ALA A 92 21.25 -24.71 58.59
CA ALA A 92 21.11 -25.65 59.72
C ALA A 92 19.95 -26.66 59.79
N SER A 93 20.30 -27.95 59.67
CA SER A 93 20.15 -28.94 60.75
C SER A 93 21.19 -30.05 60.61
#